data_AF-A0A1G4Q574-F1
#
_entry.id   AF-A0A1G4Q574-F1
#
_cell.length_a   1.000
_cell.length_b   1.000
_cell.length_c   1.000
_cell.angle_alpha   90.00
_cell.angle_beta   90.00
_cell.angle_gamma   90.00
#
_symmetry.space_group_name_H-M   'P 1'
#
loop_
_entity.id
_entity.type
_entity.pdbx_description
1 polymer ?
#
loop_
_entity_poly.entity_id
_entity_poly.type
_entity_poly.pdbx_seq_one_letter_code
_entity_poly.pdbx_strand_id
1 'polypeptide(L)'
;MRYKKGYRLMTLGWTDRNTFLSVNSSLLASSKSSNVIGPVHTYDGRTLAARRRKLAQSKGTVVMLELLKEAMKAGHHADYVLFDTCFANPSQLIAVKNLGLDAIVMIRKSSRIRYEYEGKMLDSKKSLESAGNASPYKLLPLL
;
A
#
# COMPACT_ATOMS: atom_id res chain seq x y z
N MET A 1 22.83 13.05 -3.61
CA MET A 1 22.34 11.69 -3.97
C MET A 1 22.28 11.60 -5.50
N ARG A 2 22.94 10.62 -6.14
CA ARG A 2 22.98 10.49 -7.61
C ARG A 2 21.75 9.73 -8.08
N TYR A 3 21.01 10.28 -9.06
CA TYR A 3 19.86 9.59 -9.66
C TYR A 3 20.29 8.28 -10.32
N LYS A 4 19.51 7.22 -10.09
CA LYS A 4 19.71 5.90 -10.69
C LYS A 4 18.41 5.45 -11.36
N LYS A 5 18.53 5.00 -12.60
CA LYS A 5 17.42 4.33 -13.30
C LYS A 5 17.30 2.92 -12.73
N GLY A 6 16.08 2.47 -12.50
CA GLY A 6 15.79 1.15 -11.97
C GLY A 6 14.30 0.89 -11.88
N TYR A 7 13.95 -0.34 -11.54
CA TYR A 7 12.61 -0.71 -11.14
C TYR A 7 12.54 -0.78 -9.62
N ARG A 8 11.36 -0.49 -9.07
CA ARG A 8 11.07 -0.72 -7.65
C ARG A 8 10.06 -1.86 -7.55
N LEU A 9 10.49 -2.98 -6.98
CA LEU A 9 9.61 -4.12 -6.73
C LEU A 9 8.59 -3.74 -5.65
N MET A 10 7.33 -4.05 -5.92
CA MET A 10 6.25 -4.03 -4.94
C MET A 10 5.58 -5.40 -4.94
N THR A 11 5.59 -6.06 -3.79
CA THR A 11 5.08 -7.43 -3.62
C THR A 11 3.89 -7.42 -2.68
N LEU A 12 2.82 -8.10 -3.08
CA LEU A 12 1.70 -8.45 -2.22
C LEU A 12 1.91 -9.87 -1.72
N GLY A 13 1.95 -10.02 -0.39
CA GLY A 13 2.00 -11.31 0.27
C GLY A 13 0.74 -11.57 1.08
N TRP A 14 0.41 -12.85 1.25
CA TRP A 14 -0.66 -13.33 2.11
C TRP A 14 -0.07 -14.24 3.18
N THR A 15 -0.59 -14.14 4.41
CA THR A 15 -0.11 -14.94 5.53
C THR A 15 -1.25 -15.33 6.46
N ASP A 16 -1.20 -16.55 6.97
CA ASP A 16 -2.09 -17.10 8.00
C ASP A 16 -1.44 -17.08 9.41
N ARG A 17 -0.32 -16.38 9.56
CA ARG A 17 0.58 -16.33 10.74
C ARG A 17 1.52 -17.53 10.90
N ASN A 18 1.43 -18.55 10.06
CA ASN A 18 2.37 -19.67 10.04
C ASN A 18 3.19 -19.68 8.73
N THR A 19 2.53 -19.41 7.61
CA THR A 19 3.12 -19.39 6.27
C THR A 19 3.00 -18.00 5.67
N PHE A 20 3.96 -17.62 4.85
CA PHE A 20 3.91 -16.42 4.01
C PHE A 20 4.03 -16.82 2.54
N LEU A 21 3.07 -16.40 1.72
CA LEU A 21 3.01 -16.67 0.29
C LEU A 21 3.02 -15.35 -0.48
N SER A 22 3.95 -15.21 -1.43
CA SER A 22 3.89 -14.11 -2.39
C SER A 22 2.75 -14.35 -3.38
N VAL A 23 1.71 -13.53 -3.32
CA VAL A 23 0.51 -13.69 -4.16
C VAL A 23 0.70 -13.01 -5.52
N ASN A 24 1.21 -11.77 -5.51
CA ASN A 24 1.34 -10.98 -6.72
C ASN A 24 2.45 -9.93 -6.56
N SER A 25 2.96 -9.40 -7.66
CA SER A 25 3.97 -8.34 -7.62
C SER A 25 3.91 -7.45 -8.86
N SER A 26 4.43 -6.23 -8.72
CA SER A 26 4.60 -5.30 -9.83
C SER A 26 5.97 -4.62 -9.74
N LEU A 27 6.67 -4.58 -10.87
CA LEU A 27 7.91 -3.84 -11.02
C LEU A 27 7.59 -2.40 -11.41
N LEU A 28 7.53 -1.52 -10.41
CA LEU A 28 7.22 -0.12 -10.63
C LEU A 28 8.34 0.55 -11.44
N ALA A 29 7.95 1.19 -12.53
CA ALA A 29 8.81 1.91 -13.45
C ALA A 29 8.57 3.42 -13.34
N SER A 30 9.51 4.22 -13.87
CA SER A 30 9.30 5.67 -13.95
C SER A 30 8.15 5.99 -14.91
N SER A 31 7.31 6.96 -14.54
CA SER A 31 6.29 7.52 -15.43
C SER A 31 6.89 8.43 -16.53
N LYS A 32 8.14 8.88 -16.34
CA LYS A 32 8.86 9.68 -17.34
C LYS A 32 9.48 8.75 -18.37
N SER A 33 9.08 8.89 -19.64
CA SER A 33 9.59 8.07 -20.75
C SER A 33 11.12 8.07 -20.85
N SER A 34 11.78 9.21 -20.60
CA SER A 34 13.25 9.35 -20.59
C SER A 34 13.96 8.51 -19.53
N ASN A 35 13.23 8.07 -18.49
CA ASN A 35 13.75 7.33 -17.35
C ASN A 35 13.33 5.85 -17.37
N VAL A 36 12.47 5.45 -18.30
CA VAL A 36 12.12 4.03 -18.49
C VAL A 36 13.34 3.29 -19.03
N ILE A 37 13.58 2.10 -18.47
CA ILE A 37 14.64 1.21 -18.94
C ILE A 37 14.07 0.33 -20.06
N GLY A 38 14.84 0.18 -21.14
CA GLY A 38 14.47 -0.64 -22.29
C GLY A 38 13.69 0.13 -23.37
N PRO A 39 13.36 -0.54 -24.48
CA PRO A 39 12.74 0.11 -25.62
C PRO A 39 11.29 0.51 -25.33
N VAL A 40 10.96 1.76 -25.67
CA VAL A 40 9.61 2.32 -25.56
C VAL A 40 8.93 2.17 -26.92
N HIS A 41 8.14 1.11 -27.09
CA HIS A 41 7.31 0.91 -28.27
C HIS A 41 5.87 1.38 -28.00
N THR A 42 5.15 1.69 -29.06
CA THR A 42 3.69 1.79 -29.02
C THR A 42 3.12 0.38 -28.92
N TYR A 43 2.20 0.17 -27.98
CA TYR A 43 1.53 -1.12 -27.78
C TYR A 43 0.03 -0.92 -27.91
N ASP A 44 -0.67 -1.91 -28.45
CA ASP A 44 -2.12 -1.95 -28.36
C ASP A 44 -2.51 -2.10 -26.87
N GLY A 45 -3.25 -1.11 -26.35
CA GLY A 45 -3.72 -1.03 -24.97
C GLY A 45 -4.62 -2.20 -24.55
N ARG A 46 -5.16 -2.96 -25.51
CA ARG A 46 -5.96 -4.17 -25.25
C ARG A 46 -5.09 -5.34 -24.80
N THR A 47 -3.80 -5.34 -25.13
CA THR A 47 -2.88 -6.43 -24.82
C THR A 47 -2.52 -6.49 -23.32
N LEU A 48 -2.24 -7.70 -22.83
CA LEU A 48 -1.75 -7.91 -21.46
C LEU A 48 -0.44 -7.16 -21.19
N ALA A 49 0.46 -7.11 -22.18
CA ALA A 49 1.73 -6.43 -22.07
C ALA A 49 1.55 -4.92 -21.88
N ALA A 50 0.64 -4.29 -22.63
CA ALA A 50 0.32 -2.87 -22.46
C ALA A 50 -0.31 -2.59 -21.09
N ARG A 51 -1.23 -3.44 -20.62
CA ARG A 51 -1.85 -3.33 -19.28
C ARG A 51 -0.80 -3.42 -18.17
N ARG A 52 0.11 -4.41 -18.23
CA ARG A 52 1.20 -4.57 -17.25
C ARG A 52 2.16 -3.38 -17.25
N ARG A 53 2.53 -2.85 -18.43
CA ARG A 53 3.38 -1.64 -18.51
C ARG A 53 2.69 -0.40 -17.97
N LYS A 54 1.40 -0.22 -18.27
CA LYS A 54 0.60 0.88 -17.73
C LYS A 54 0.51 0.80 -16.21
N LEU A 55 0.28 -0.39 -15.67
CA LEU A 55 0.28 -0.61 -14.22
C LEU A 55 1.67 -0.31 -13.62
N ALA A 56 2.74 -0.84 -14.21
CA ALA A 56 4.12 -0.58 -13.76
C ALA A 56 4.48 0.92 -13.70
N GLN A 57 4.00 1.73 -14.65
CA GLN A 57 4.26 3.17 -14.70
C GLN A 57 3.26 4.02 -13.88
N SER A 58 2.26 3.38 -13.26
CA SER A 58 1.26 4.06 -12.42
C SER A 58 1.82 4.41 -11.04
N LYS A 59 1.13 5.30 -10.32
CA LYS A 59 1.48 5.64 -8.93
C LYS A 59 1.42 4.37 -8.07
N GLY A 60 2.38 4.18 -7.17
CA GLY A 60 2.44 3.00 -6.31
C GLY A 60 1.16 2.76 -5.49
N THR A 61 0.47 3.83 -5.08
CA THR A 61 -0.84 3.76 -4.41
C THR A 61 -1.92 3.10 -5.28
N VAL A 62 -1.98 3.44 -6.57
CA VAL A 62 -2.91 2.83 -7.51
C VAL A 62 -2.55 1.36 -7.73
N VAL A 63 -1.27 1.07 -7.93
CA VAL A 63 -0.82 -0.31 -8.15
C VAL A 63 -1.11 -1.18 -6.91
N MET A 64 -0.95 -0.65 -5.70
CA MET A 64 -1.26 -1.35 -4.46
C MET A 64 -2.73 -1.78 -4.42
N LEU A 65 -3.66 -0.87 -4.75
CA LEU A 65 -5.09 -1.18 -4.78
C LEU A 65 -5.43 -2.23 -5.84
N GLU A 66 -4.78 -2.19 -7.02
CA GLU A 66 -5.03 -3.20 -8.05
C GLU A 66 -4.49 -4.57 -7.66
N LEU A 67 -3.33 -4.66 -7.00
CA LEU A 67 -2.82 -5.94 -6.50
C LEU A 67 -3.81 -6.56 -5.49
N LEU A 68 -4.41 -5.75 -4.61
CA LEU A 68 -5.43 -6.24 -3.67
C LEU A 68 -6.68 -6.73 -4.38
N LYS A 69 -7.21 -5.95 -5.33
CA LYS A 69 -8.40 -6.37 -6.11
C LYS A 69 -8.13 -7.64 -6.90
N GLU A 70 -6.94 -7.78 -7.50
CA GLU A 70 -6.55 -8.99 -8.21
C GLU A 70 -6.48 -10.20 -7.27
N ALA A 71 -5.90 -10.03 -6.07
CA ALA A 71 -5.84 -11.10 -5.08
C ALA A 71 -7.24 -11.52 -4.59
N MET A 72 -8.11 -10.57 -4.30
CA MET A 72 -9.49 -10.85 -3.90
C MET A 72 -10.27 -11.55 -5.01
N LYS A 73 -10.11 -11.12 -6.27
CA LYS A 73 -10.72 -11.79 -7.44
C LYS A 73 -10.21 -13.21 -7.64
N ALA A 74 -8.96 -13.48 -7.26
CA ALA A 74 -8.38 -14.82 -7.30
C ALA A 74 -8.83 -15.71 -6.12
N GLY A 75 -9.66 -15.20 -5.20
CA GLY A 75 -10.17 -15.96 -4.05
C GLY A 75 -9.31 -15.88 -2.80
N HIS A 76 -8.34 -14.97 -2.73
CA HIS A 76 -7.60 -14.73 -1.49
C HIS A 76 -8.43 -13.87 -0.54
N HIS A 77 -8.75 -14.41 0.63
CA HIS A 77 -9.50 -13.74 1.68
C HIS A 77 -8.55 -13.28 2.80
N ALA A 78 -8.78 -12.08 3.33
CA ALA A 78 -8.05 -11.55 4.49
C ALA A 78 -8.95 -10.55 5.23
N ASP A 79 -8.84 -10.50 6.55
CA ASP A 79 -9.53 -9.48 7.36
C ASP A 79 -8.74 -8.17 7.37
N TYR A 80 -7.41 -8.28 7.38
CA TYR A 80 -6.49 -7.16 7.50
C TYR A 80 -5.48 -7.12 6.36
N VAL A 81 -5.08 -5.90 6.01
CA VAL A 81 -3.92 -5.63 5.16
C VAL A 81 -2.89 -4.79 5.91
N LEU A 82 -1.63 -5.21 5.84
CA LEU A 82 -0.51 -4.53 6.48
C LEU A 82 0.22 -3.64 5.47
N PHE A 83 0.40 -2.35 5.79
CA PHE A 83 1.18 -1.43 4.95
C PHE A 83 2.26 -0.66 5.70
N ASP A 84 3.29 -0.29 4.95
CA ASP A 84 4.28 0.71 5.35
C ASP A 84 3.70 2.14 5.31
N THR A 85 4.38 3.04 6.02
CA THR A 85 4.06 4.46 6.22
C THR A 85 3.79 5.22 4.93
N CYS A 86 4.44 4.83 3.82
CA CYS A 86 4.22 5.45 2.52
C CYS A 86 2.78 5.30 1.98
N PHE A 87 1.98 4.39 2.55
CA PHE A 87 0.59 4.14 2.17
C PHE A 87 -0.42 4.59 3.22
N ALA A 88 0.02 5.10 4.37
CA ALA A 88 -0.82 5.48 5.51
C ALA A 88 -1.55 6.83 5.34
N ASN A 89 -1.85 7.25 4.09
CA ASN A 89 -2.63 8.47 3.87
C ASN A 89 -4.14 8.19 3.95
N PRO A 90 -4.97 9.15 4.42
CA PRO A 90 -6.39 8.91 4.66
C PRO A 90 -7.15 8.40 3.43
N SER A 91 -6.85 8.92 2.24
CA SER A 91 -7.49 8.50 0.99
C SER A 91 -7.23 7.02 0.66
N GLN A 92 -6.03 6.49 0.94
CA GLN A 92 -5.74 5.07 0.75
C GLN A 92 -6.44 4.21 1.80
N LEU A 93 -6.48 4.65 3.05
CA LEU A 93 -7.17 3.92 4.12
C LEU A 93 -8.67 3.79 3.81
N ILE A 94 -9.31 4.87 3.35
CA ILE A 94 -10.70 4.83 2.87
C ILE A 94 -10.85 3.86 1.69
N ALA A 95 -9.94 3.93 0.70
CA ALA A 95 -10.02 3.05 -0.47
C ALA A 95 -9.91 1.57 -0.09
N VAL A 96 -9.07 1.23 0.88
CA VAL A 96 -8.93 -0.13 1.42
C VAL A 96 -10.16 -0.54 2.22
N LYS A 97 -10.73 0.36 3.03
CA LYS A 97 -11.98 0.10 3.76
C LYS A 97 -13.16 -0.15 2.82
N ASN A 98 -13.22 0.57 1.71
CA ASN A 98 -14.21 0.36 0.65
C ASN A 98 -14.04 -0.98 -0.09
N LEU A 99 -12.87 -1.62 0.01
CA LEU A 99 -12.65 -2.99 -0.44
C LEU A 99 -13.08 -4.04 0.61
N GLY A 100 -13.57 -3.62 1.77
CA GLY A 100 -13.96 -4.51 2.86
C GLY A 100 -12.79 -5.02 3.71
N LEU A 101 -11.62 -4.40 3.59
CA LEU A 101 -10.42 -4.75 4.35
C LEU A 101 -10.15 -3.70 5.44
N ASP A 102 -9.64 -4.15 6.59
CA ASP A 102 -9.10 -3.25 7.61
C ASP A 102 -7.58 -3.06 7.42
N ALA A 103 -7.11 -1.84 7.55
CA ALA A 103 -5.70 -1.51 7.32
C ALA A 103 -4.94 -1.41 8.66
N ILE A 104 -3.88 -2.20 8.80
CA ILE A 104 -2.86 -2.02 9.84
C ILE A 104 -1.71 -1.27 9.19
N VAL A 105 -1.40 -0.07 9.68
CA VAL A 105 -0.40 0.79 9.05
C VAL A 105 0.61 1.33 10.03
N MET A 106 1.85 1.43 9.58
CA MET A 106 2.85 2.23 10.27
C MET A 106 2.56 3.72 10.03
N ILE A 107 2.56 4.52 11.09
CA ILE A 107 2.27 5.95 11.02
C ILE A 107 3.55 6.75 11.30
N ARG A 108 3.79 7.79 10.50
CA ARG A 108 4.86 8.75 10.79
C ARG A 108 4.45 9.65 11.94
N LYS A 109 5.34 9.84 12.91
CA LYS A 109 5.17 10.82 13.98
C LYS A 109 4.90 12.20 13.39
N SER A 110 3.76 12.78 13.75
CA SER A 110 3.32 14.10 13.32
C SER A 110 2.43 14.72 14.40
N SER A 111 2.73 15.95 14.80
CA SER A 111 1.90 16.71 15.75
C SER A 111 0.59 17.23 15.13
N ARG A 112 0.39 17.05 13.83
CA ARG A 112 -0.76 17.58 13.10
C ARG A 112 -1.92 16.60 12.95
N ILE A 113 -1.69 15.33 13.25
CA ILE A 113 -2.69 14.27 13.08
C ILE A 113 -3.05 13.73 14.46
N ARG A 114 -4.35 13.79 14.77
CA ARG A 114 -4.95 13.24 15.98
C ARG A 114 -5.56 11.88 15.65
N TYR A 115 -5.37 10.94 16.54
CA TYR A 115 -5.84 9.56 16.44
C TYR A 115 -6.80 9.29 17.58
N GLU A 116 -7.79 8.47 17.32
CA GLU A 116 -8.64 7.96 18.37
C GLU A 116 -8.01 6.68 18.94
N TYR A 117 -7.82 6.67 20.26
CA TYR A 117 -7.36 5.52 21.01
C TYR A 117 -8.25 5.38 22.25
N GLU A 118 -8.95 4.25 22.38
CA GLU A 118 -9.86 3.97 23.50
C GLU A 118 -10.88 5.10 23.78
N GLY A 119 -11.47 5.68 22.73
CA GLY A 119 -12.44 6.78 22.84
C GLY A 119 -11.83 8.13 23.20
N LYS A 120 -10.50 8.25 23.26
CA LYS A 120 -9.78 9.50 23.53
C LYS A 120 -8.98 9.95 22.30
N MET A 121 -9.03 11.26 22.05
CA MET A 121 -8.24 11.89 21.00
C MET A 121 -6.81 12.12 21.47
N LEU A 122 -5.86 11.44 20.86
CA LEU A 122 -4.45 11.53 21.17
C LEU A 122 -3.66 11.98 19.94
N ASP A 123 -2.67 12.85 20.14
CA ASP A 123 -1.68 13.10 19.10
C ASP A 123 -0.86 11.83 18.86
N SER A 124 -0.30 11.66 17.66
CA SER A 124 0.51 10.48 17.30
C SER A 124 1.53 10.07 18.37
N LYS A 125 2.16 11.04 19.05
CA LYS A 125 3.15 10.80 20.09
C LYS A 125 2.52 10.19 21.36
N LYS A 126 1.43 10.77 21.86
CA LYS A 126 0.70 10.28 23.03
C LYS A 126 0.02 8.94 22.75
N SER A 127 -0.48 8.75 21.53
CA SER A 127 -1.10 7.50 21.11
C SER A 127 -0.11 6.34 21.07
N LEU A 128 1.10 6.58 20.56
CA LEU A 128 2.18 5.58 20.53
C LEU A 128 2.75 5.30 21.94
N GLU A 129 2.83 6.32 22.80
CA GLU A 129 3.25 6.17 24.20
C GLU A 129 2.22 5.38 25.02
N SER A 130 0.92 5.65 24.84
CA SER A 130 -0.16 4.89 25.48
C SER A 130 -0.28 3.46 24.94
N ALA A 131 -0.08 3.24 23.64
CA ALA A 131 -0.05 1.92 23.02
C ALA A 131 1.24 1.13 23.35
N GLY A 132 2.28 1.77 23.89
CA GLY A 132 3.48 1.06 24.36
C GLY A 132 3.19 0.05 25.49
N ASN A 133 2.05 0.20 26.18
CA ASN A 133 1.57 -0.71 27.23
C ASN A 133 0.36 -1.57 26.81
N ALA A 134 -0.12 -1.46 25.57
CA ALA A 134 -1.33 -2.14 25.11
C ALA A 134 -1.23 -2.60 23.65
N SER A 135 -1.80 -3.78 23.39
CA SER A 135 -1.73 -4.51 22.13
C SER A 135 -1.91 -3.62 20.87
N PRO A 136 -1.08 -3.78 19.82
CA PRO A 136 -0.88 -2.80 18.72
C PRO A 136 -2.06 -2.62 17.74
N TYR A 137 -3.27 -3.05 18.09
CA TYR A 137 -4.37 -3.30 17.15
C TYR A 137 -5.38 -2.16 16.98
N LYS A 138 -5.21 -0.99 17.59
CA LYS A 138 -6.25 0.06 17.60
C LYS A 138 -5.71 1.48 17.50
N LEU A 139 -5.14 1.84 16.35
CA LEU A 139 -4.86 3.24 16.01
C LEU A 139 -5.46 3.54 14.64
N LEU A 140 -6.75 3.89 14.63
CA LEU A 140 -7.41 4.40 13.44
C LEU A 140 -7.34 5.94 13.47
N PRO A 141 -6.78 6.59 12.45
CA PRO A 141 -7.00 8.02 12.26
C PRO A 141 -8.50 8.24 12.00
N LEU A 142 -9.12 9.13 12.76
CA LEU A 142 -10.44 9.66 12.42
C LEU A 142 -10.30 10.51 11.14
N LEU A 143 -11.22 10.27 10.20
CA LEU A 143 -11.46 11.14 9.04
C LEU A 143 -12.19 12.41 9.46
#